data_AF-A0A6I3KUE7-F1
#
_entry.id   AF-A0A6I3KUE7-F1
#
_cell.length_a   1.000
_cell.length_b   1.000
_cell.length_c   1.000
_cell.angle_alpha   90.00
_cell.angle_beta   90.00
_cell.angle_gamma   90.00
#
_symmetry.space_group_name_H-M   'P 1'
#
loop_
_entity.id
_entity.type
_entity.pdbx_description
1 polymer ?
#
loop_
_entity_poly.entity_id
_entity_poly.type
_entity_poly.pdbx_seq_one_letter_code
_entity_poly.pdbx_strand_id
1 'polypeptide(L)'
;MTTARTRTRSALLALAVVLAAACGSTPHEPAAPTSKAAIVDASQLDPGNYPVVPRTITTKKPDITVGDLLQESIRMAEHIPLALEIDDRLVYSNAAHAVTADYTPMSIDNFNDKAPGLIAGWESGGRHRVDSSLGLNVDLTVLRFTKPEQAAAAGDFLVGLADPEYPDKGPLRIPGYPTAKAALTSLESVKAGYAQGDYLYWLHLEDDLTVPDGPGALLDMAKRVLDKAIDSMRDYQPTPLDQLAGIAADPDDLLGRTLPPGKGQIWAIEGLYGPHAALALDDRPAVSRRAFDEDGVDLVAHALSGVYRTRDSAAAQRLIGTFVDELSDRYKPVDAPPGLATARCLQLKDEKNAVAAKFMCYLPYERYVAEVYADQSQDLRQRLSAQYELLAYGHI
;
A
#
# COMPACT_ATOMS: atom_id res chain seq x y z
N MET A 1 35.05 -64.73 -5.74
CA MET A 1 35.75 -65.61 -4.78
C MET A 1 35.41 -65.12 -3.38
N THR A 2 34.38 -65.71 -2.75
CA THR A 2 34.51 -66.67 -1.61
C THR A 2 35.22 -66.02 -0.41
N THR A 3 34.67 -65.90 0.80
CA THR A 3 33.69 -66.77 1.47
C THR A 3 33.21 -66.10 2.77
N ALA A 4 31.97 -66.42 3.16
CA ALA A 4 31.36 -66.10 4.44
C ALA A 4 32.03 -66.77 5.65
N ARG A 5 31.81 -66.21 6.84
CA ARG A 5 31.78 -66.98 8.11
C ARG A 5 30.82 -66.34 9.12
N THR A 6 29.68 -66.99 9.27
CA THR A 6 28.73 -66.88 10.38
C THR A 6 29.32 -67.49 11.66
N ARG A 7 28.94 -66.98 12.84
CA ARG A 7 28.82 -67.75 14.09
C ARG A 7 27.87 -67.05 15.09
N THR A 8 26.64 -67.57 15.11
CA THR A 8 25.81 -67.97 16.27
C THR A 8 25.75 -67.15 17.56
N ARG A 9 24.49 -66.85 17.90
CA ARG A 9 23.86 -66.32 19.11
C ARG A 9 24.22 -67.05 20.42
N SER A 10 24.18 -66.33 21.54
CA SER A 10 23.68 -66.83 22.83
C SER A 10 23.15 -65.68 23.68
N ALA A 11 21.94 -65.88 24.19
CA ALA A 11 21.13 -64.93 24.93
C ALA A 11 21.44 -65.00 26.44
N LEU A 12 21.28 -63.87 27.14
CA LEU A 12 21.08 -63.85 28.58
C LEU A 12 19.91 -62.89 28.88
N LEU A 13 18.78 -63.50 29.23
CA LEU A 13 17.64 -62.86 29.87
C LEU A 13 18.04 -62.45 31.29
N ALA A 14 17.77 -61.21 31.68
CA ALA A 14 17.55 -60.83 33.06
C ALA A 14 16.15 -60.23 33.16
N LEU A 15 15.24 -61.01 33.75
CA LEU A 15 13.86 -60.68 34.03
C LEU A 15 13.81 -60.00 35.41
N ALA A 16 13.37 -58.75 35.46
CA ALA A 16 12.95 -58.11 36.72
C ALA A 16 11.53 -57.57 36.53
N VAL A 17 10.59 -58.17 37.26
CA VAL A 17 9.16 -57.85 37.33
C VAL A 17 8.91 -57.12 38.66
N VAL A 18 8.24 -55.96 38.64
CA VAL A 18 7.27 -55.42 39.64
C VAL A 18 6.56 -54.24 38.93
N LEU A 19 5.32 -54.40 38.42
CA LEU A 19 4.01 -53.99 39.00
C LEU A 19 3.89 -52.46 39.25
N ALA A 20 2.83 -51.71 38.95
CA ALA A 20 1.56 -51.84 38.24
C ALA A 20 0.85 -50.46 38.34
N ALA A 21 0.03 -50.08 37.34
CA ALA A 21 -1.11 -49.14 37.32
C ALA A 21 -1.05 -48.31 36.00
N ALA A 22 -1.84 -48.57 34.94
CA ALA A 22 -3.29 -48.30 34.79
C ALA A 22 -3.64 -46.86 35.25
N CYS A 23 -4.17 -45.92 34.48
CA CYS A 23 -4.79 -45.83 33.16
C CYS A 23 -4.68 -44.38 32.67
N GLY A 24 -4.75 -44.13 31.36
CA GLY A 24 -5.00 -42.77 30.85
C GLY A 24 -4.47 -42.54 29.43
N SER A 25 -5.18 -43.07 28.44
CA SER A 25 -4.98 -42.72 27.03
C SER A 25 -5.54 -41.33 26.75
N THR A 26 -4.67 -40.38 26.42
CA THR A 26 -5.03 -39.19 25.64
C THR A 26 -4.15 -39.16 24.38
N PRO A 27 -4.73 -38.97 23.18
CA PRO A 27 -3.95 -38.73 21.98
C PRO A 27 -3.15 -37.46 22.16
N HIS A 28 -1.84 -37.55 21.98
CA HIS A 28 -0.94 -36.41 21.95
C HIS A 28 -1.23 -35.63 20.66
N GLU A 29 -2.09 -34.61 20.73
CA GLU A 29 -2.09 -33.55 19.72
C GLU A 29 -0.71 -32.89 19.72
N PRO A 30 -0.08 -32.65 18.56
CA PRO A 30 1.13 -31.86 18.50
C PRO A 30 0.80 -30.46 19.00
N ALA A 31 1.41 -30.04 20.11
CA ALA A 31 1.31 -28.68 20.61
C ALA A 31 1.72 -27.71 19.49
N ALA A 32 0.77 -26.91 19.01
CA ALA A 32 1.07 -25.73 18.22
C ALA A 32 2.01 -24.84 19.05
N PRO A 33 3.10 -24.30 18.49
CA PRO A 33 3.93 -23.36 19.21
C PRO A 33 3.16 -22.04 19.33
N THR A 34 2.42 -21.87 20.42
CA THR A 34 1.95 -20.56 20.86
C THR A 34 3.16 -19.81 21.42
N SER A 35 3.98 -19.20 20.56
CA SER A 35 4.85 -18.12 21.02
C SER A 35 3.96 -16.93 21.32
N LYS A 36 3.45 -16.84 22.56
CA LYS A 36 2.93 -15.57 23.06
C LYS A 36 4.05 -14.54 22.86
N ALA A 37 3.76 -13.47 22.13
CA ALA A 37 4.69 -12.36 22.01
C ALA A 37 5.17 -11.96 23.42
N ALA A 38 6.46 -11.69 23.59
CA ALA A 38 6.97 -11.23 24.87
C ALA A 38 6.23 -9.93 25.22
N ILE A 39 5.38 -9.98 26.24
CA ILE A 39 4.60 -8.83 26.68
C ILE A 39 5.58 -7.79 27.20
N VAL A 40 5.68 -6.68 26.47
CA VAL A 40 6.45 -5.51 26.91
C VAL A 40 5.82 -4.95 28.17
N ASP A 41 6.67 -4.62 29.14
CA ASP A 41 6.24 -3.93 30.36
C ASP A 41 5.78 -2.51 30.00
N ALA A 42 4.46 -2.26 30.13
CA ALA A 42 3.85 -0.98 29.80
C ALA A 42 4.44 0.20 30.59
N SER A 43 5.07 -0.05 31.76
CA SER A 43 5.75 1.01 32.52
C SER A 43 7.01 1.56 31.83
N GLN A 44 7.52 0.86 30.81
CA GLN A 44 8.65 1.29 29.98
C GLN A 44 8.22 2.07 28.73
N LEU A 45 6.91 2.13 28.46
CA LEU A 45 6.35 2.83 27.30
C LEU A 45 6.02 4.28 27.65
N ASP A 46 6.29 5.19 26.72
CA ASP A 46 5.88 6.59 26.81
C ASP A 46 5.12 6.94 25.51
N PRO A 47 3.79 6.75 25.45
CA PRO A 47 3.00 7.08 24.27
C PRO A 47 2.81 8.60 24.08
N GLY A 48 3.23 9.44 25.04
CA GLY A 48 2.96 10.87 25.01
C GLY A 48 1.46 11.18 24.90
N ASN A 49 1.08 11.97 23.88
CA ASN A 49 -0.31 12.34 23.61
C ASN A 49 -0.99 11.49 22.53
N TYR A 50 -0.32 10.43 22.03
CA TYR A 50 -0.90 9.55 21.02
C TYR A 50 -1.93 8.61 21.65
N PRO A 51 -2.98 8.22 20.90
CA PRO A 51 -3.99 7.31 21.40
C PRO A 51 -3.41 5.90 21.56
N VAL A 52 -3.75 5.26 22.67
CA VAL A 52 -3.36 3.88 23.01
C VAL A 52 -4.55 2.91 23.00
N VAL A 53 -5.73 3.43 22.70
CA VAL A 53 -6.97 2.68 22.55
C VAL A 53 -7.38 2.73 21.08
N PRO A 54 -7.64 1.58 20.44
CA PRO A 54 -8.10 1.53 19.07
C PRO A 54 -9.33 2.41 18.87
N ARG A 55 -9.32 3.21 17.79
CA ARG A 55 -10.47 4.06 17.47
C ARG A 55 -11.60 3.22 16.89
N THR A 56 -12.83 3.56 17.25
CA THR A 56 -14.01 3.01 16.58
C THR A 56 -14.20 3.69 15.24
N ILE A 57 -14.11 2.93 14.15
CA ILE A 57 -14.37 3.41 12.80
C ILE A 57 -15.82 3.08 12.46
N THR A 58 -16.70 4.07 12.55
CA THR A 58 -18.14 3.88 12.37
C THR A 58 -18.47 3.50 10.93
N THR A 59 -19.12 2.34 10.76
CA THR A 59 -19.44 1.76 9.45
C THR A 59 -20.85 2.07 8.94
N LYS A 60 -21.72 2.73 9.71
CA LYS A 60 -23.10 3.02 9.28
C LYS A 60 -23.49 4.45 9.55
N LYS A 61 -23.68 5.21 8.46
CA LYS A 61 -24.30 6.54 8.46
C LYS A 61 -25.44 6.56 7.44
N PRO A 62 -26.45 7.43 7.62
CA PRO A 62 -27.56 7.54 6.67
C PRO A 62 -27.12 8.12 5.33
N ASP A 63 -26.08 8.98 5.34
CA ASP A 63 -25.55 9.66 4.17
C ASP A 63 -24.16 9.12 3.80
N ILE A 64 -23.82 9.21 2.52
CA ILE A 64 -22.48 8.89 2.00
C ILE A 64 -21.46 9.84 2.65
N THR A 65 -20.40 9.27 3.19
CA THR A 65 -19.30 10.01 3.81
C THR A 65 -18.06 9.99 2.94
N VAL A 66 -17.13 10.89 3.20
CA VAL A 66 -15.77 10.86 2.63
C VAL A 66 -15.11 9.50 2.83
N GLY A 67 -15.27 8.91 4.04
CA GLY A 67 -14.74 7.58 4.34
C GLY A 67 -15.30 6.50 3.40
N ASP A 68 -16.60 6.54 3.09
CA ASP A 68 -17.20 5.59 2.15
C ASP A 68 -16.60 5.70 0.75
N LEU A 69 -16.38 6.94 0.27
CA LEU A 69 -15.79 7.20 -1.05
C LEU A 69 -14.31 6.82 -1.12
N LEU A 70 -13.57 6.98 -0.02
CA LEU A 70 -12.19 6.48 0.09
C LEU A 70 -12.15 4.96 0.02
N GLN A 71 -13.06 4.25 0.69
CA GLN A 71 -13.12 2.80 0.61
C GLN A 71 -13.49 2.29 -0.79
N GLU A 72 -14.43 2.97 -1.47
CA GLU A 72 -14.71 2.65 -2.87
C GLU A 72 -13.49 2.90 -3.77
N SER A 73 -12.72 3.97 -3.50
CA SER A 73 -11.47 4.27 -4.22
C SER A 73 -10.40 3.21 -4.00
N ILE A 74 -10.24 2.70 -2.78
CA ILE A 74 -9.30 1.61 -2.46
C ILE A 74 -9.75 0.31 -3.14
N ARG A 75 -11.05 0.03 -3.20
CA ARG A 75 -11.58 -1.11 -3.97
C ARG A 75 -11.29 -0.98 -5.47
N MET A 76 -11.29 0.23 -6.03
CA MET A 76 -10.83 0.45 -7.40
C MET A 76 -9.32 0.18 -7.53
N ALA A 77 -8.53 0.61 -6.55
CA ALA A 77 -7.07 0.46 -6.53
C ALA A 77 -6.61 -1.00 -6.66
N GLU A 78 -7.33 -1.96 -6.07
CA GLU A 78 -7.05 -3.41 -6.21
C GLU A 78 -7.15 -3.94 -7.65
N HIS A 79 -7.81 -3.20 -8.54
CA HIS A 79 -7.97 -3.56 -9.95
C HIS A 79 -7.14 -2.66 -10.88
N ILE A 80 -6.67 -1.51 -10.41
CA ILE A 80 -5.89 -0.58 -11.24
C ILE A 80 -4.45 -1.09 -11.30
N PRO A 81 -3.88 -1.29 -12.49
CA PRO A 81 -2.54 -1.84 -12.61
C PRO A 81 -1.49 -0.92 -11.96
N LEU A 82 -0.52 -1.51 -11.27
CA LEU A 82 0.66 -0.76 -10.86
C LEU A 82 1.47 -0.34 -12.09
N ALA A 83 2.22 0.76 -12.00
CA ALA A 83 3.06 1.23 -13.10
C ALA A 83 4.04 0.14 -13.62
N LEU A 84 4.64 -0.63 -12.71
CA LEU A 84 5.54 -1.74 -13.05
C LEU A 84 4.85 -2.88 -13.85
N GLU A 85 3.53 -3.00 -13.76
CA GLU A 85 2.73 -3.99 -14.49
C GLU A 85 2.34 -3.51 -15.88
N ILE A 86 2.48 -2.21 -16.14
CA ILE A 86 2.31 -1.59 -17.45
C ILE A 86 3.64 -1.65 -18.22
N ASP A 87 4.74 -1.26 -17.57
CA ASP A 87 6.10 -1.31 -18.12
C ASP A 87 7.11 -1.60 -16.99
N ASP A 88 7.88 -2.68 -17.14
CA ASP A 88 8.80 -3.18 -16.10
C ASP A 88 9.97 -2.24 -15.78
N ARG A 89 10.16 -1.19 -16.59
CA ARG A 89 11.12 -0.12 -16.33
C ARG A 89 10.63 0.86 -15.27
N LEU A 90 9.33 0.94 -15.00
CA LEU A 90 8.72 1.83 -14.00
C LEU A 90 8.84 1.24 -12.58
N VAL A 91 10.08 1.19 -12.08
CA VAL A 91 10.44 0.45 -10.87
C VAL A 91 10.24 1.23 -9.56
N TYR A 92 9.91 2.52 -9.64
CA TYR A 92 9.59 3.35 -8.47
C TYR A 92 8.16 3.89 -8.55
N SER A 93 7.45 3.94 -7.42
CA SER A 93 6.19 4.68 -7.31
C SER A 93 6.45 6.18 -7.11
N ASN A 94 5.56 7.04 -7.62
CA ASN A 94 5.63 8.50 -7.45
C ASN A 94 4.32 9.11 -6.94
N ALA A 95 3.17 8.45 -7.15
CA ALA A 95 1.87 8.87 -6.68
C ALA A 95 1.00 7.65 -6.37
N ALA A 96 0.27 7.68 -5.26
CA ALA A 96 -0.75 6.68 -4.92
C ALA A 96 -1.73 7.26 -3.91
N HIS A 97 -2.94 7.60 -4.35
CA HIS A 97 -3.99 8.09 -3.44
C HIS A 97 -5.38 7.99 -4.04
N ALA A 98 -6.38 7.95 -3.16
CA ALA A 98 -7.77 8.04 -3.55
C ALA A 98 -8.12 9.44 -4.06
N VAL A 99 -9.01 9.48 -5.04
CA VAL A 99 -9.55 10.70 -5.62
C VAL A 99 -11.06 10.72 -5.39
N THR A 100 -11.54 11.75 -4.69
CA THR A 100 -12.97 11.92 -4.37
C THR A 100 -13.38 13.37 -4.55
N ALA A 101 -14.65 13.69 -4.31
CA ALA A 101 -15.09 15.08 -4.30
C ALA A 101 -14.35 15.95 -3.24
N ASP A 102 -13.90 15.34 -2.13
CA ASP A 102 -13.16 16.03 -1.07
C ASP A 102 -11.63 15.98 -1.28
N TYR A 103 -11.14 15.00 -2.05
CA TYR A 103 -9.74 14.88 -2.47
C TYR A 103 -9.67 14.90 -3.99
N THR A 104 -9.76 16.10 -4.57
CA THR A 104 -9.84 16.27 -6.02
C THR A 104 -8.49 15.99 -6.70
N PRO A 105 -8.49 15.52 -7.95
CA PRO A 105 -7.25 15.18 -8.64
C PRO A 105 -6.44 16.43 -8.98
N MET A 106 -5.12 16.26 -9.13
CA MET A 106 -4.19 17.28 -9.65
C MET A 106 -4.23 18.64 -8.93
N SER A 107 -4.75 18.69 -7.69
CA SER A 107 -4.93 19.93 -6.92
C SER A 107 -5.68 21.03 -7.71
N ILE A 108 -6.65 20.64 -8.54
CA ILE A 108 -7.46 21.57 -9.34
C ILE A 108 -8.52 22.23 -8.46
N ASP A 109 -8.42 23.55 -8.30
CA ASP A 109 -9.43 24.37 -7.64
C ASP A 109 -10.79 24.24 -8.34
N ASN A 110 -11.86 24.07 -7.54
CA ASN A 110 -13.25 23.94 -8.03
C ASN A 110 -13.46 22.80 -9.05
N PHE A 111 -12.66 21.72 -8.97
CA PHE A 111 -12.81 20.56 -9.86
C PHE A 111 -14.26 20.08 -9.94
N ASN A 112 -14.96 19.96 -8.81
CA ASN A 112 -16.34 19.46 -8.75
C ASN A 112 -17.35 20.37 -9.48
N ASP A 113 -17.07 21.67 -9.64
CA ASP A 113 -17.93 22.57 -10.41
C ASP A 113 -17.76 22.35 -11.91
N LYS A 114 -16.55 21.97 -12.35
CA LYS A 114 -16.20 21.76 -13.75
C LYS A 114 -16.42 20.32 -14.23
N ALA A 115 -16.25 19.38 -13.33
CA ALA A 115 -16.41 17.95 -13.52
C ALA A 115 -17.33 17.37 -12.42
N PRO A 116 -18.62 17.73 -12.43
CA PRO A 116 -19.54 17.30 -11.38
C PRO A 116 -19.84 15.81 -11.44
N GLY A 117 -20.18 15.24 -10.29
CA GLY A 117 -20.61 13.84 -10.17
C GLY A 117 -19.47 12.85 -10.03
N LEU A 118 -18.26 13.28 -9.64
CA LEU A 118 -17.20 12.38 -9.20
C LEU A 118 -17.65 11.58 -7.97
N ILE A 119 -17.49 10.26 -8.01
CA ILE A 119 -17.79 9.35 -6.89
C ILE A 119 -16.49 8.98 -6.18
N ALA A 120 -15.62 8.30 -6.91
CA ALA A 120 -14.40 7.68 -6.40
C ALA A 120 -13.41 7.56 -7.55
N GLY A 121 -12.14 7.39 -7.20
CA GLY A 121 -11.08 7.26 -8.17
C GLY A 121 -9.77 6.95 -7.47
N TRP A 122 -8.79 6.55 -8.26
CA TRP A 122 -7.46 6.25 -7.74
C TRP A 122 -6.43 6.81 -8.71
N GLU A 123 -5.49 7.56 -8.17
CA GLU A 123 -4.29 7.97 -8.86
C GLU A 123 -3.17 7.02 -8.48
N SER A 124 -2.47 6.50 -9.48
CA SER A 124 -1.26 5.73 -9.33
C SER A 124 -0.27 6.17 -10.39
N GLY A 125 1.00 6.26 -10.05
CA GLY A 125 2.04 6.51 -11.04
C GLY A 125 3.29 5.70 -10.80
N GLY A 126 4.20 5.78 -11.75
CA GLY A 126 5.54 5.27 -11.55
C GLY A 126 6.55 5.90 -12.48
N ARG A 127 7.82 5.74 -12.09
CA ARG A 127 8.96 6.36 -12.73
C ARG A 127 10.10 5.38 -12.92
N HIS A 128 10.88 5.62 -13.96
CA HIS A 128 12.01 4.77 -14.31
C HIS A 128 13.19 4.94 -13.34
N ARG A 129 13.36 6.13 -12.75
CA ARG A 129 14.47 6.44 -11.85
C ARG A 129 13.97 7.09 -10.57
N VAL A 130 14.77 6.99 -9.51
CA VAL A 130 14.49 7.65 -8.23
C VAL A 130 14.37 9.18 -8.37
N ASP A 131 15.17 9.76 -9.25
CA ASP A 131 15.05 11.16 -9.66
C ASP A 131 14.02 11.25 -10.78
N SER A 132 12.89 11.90 -10.49
CA SER A 132 11.77 12.05 -11.44
C SER A 132 12.16 12.86 -12.68
N SER A 133 13.17 13.72 -12.60
CA SER A 133 13.62 14.50 -13.77
C SER A 133 14.49 13.71 -14.76
N LEU A 134 14.73 12.42 -14.49
CA LEU A 134 15.71 11.61 -15.23
C LEU A 134 15.09 10.38 -15.93
N GLY A 135 13.95 10.55 -16.60
CA GLY A 135 13.43 9.57 -17.54
C GLY A 135 11.91 9.54 -17.59
N LEU A 136 11.38 8.39 -18.01
CA LEU A 136 9.94 8.17 -18.13
C LEU A 136 9.24 8.24 -16.76
N ASN A 137 8.24 9.11 -16.66
CA ASN A 137 7.21 9.11 -15.63
C ASN A 137 5.85 8.87 -16.27
N VAL A 138 5.01 8.09 -15.60
CA VAL A 138 3.66 7.76 -16.04
C VAL A 138 2.72 7.87 -14.86
N ASP A 139 1.74 8.77 -14.97
CA ASP A 139 0.64 8.90 -14.02
C ASP A 139 -0.65 8.42 -14.70
N LEU A 140 -1.39 7.59 -13.97
CA LEU A 140 -2.70 7.09 -14.34
C LEU A 140 -3.68 7.44 -13.22
N THR A 141 -4.73 8.17 -13.58
CA THR A 141 -5.89 8.36 -12.71
C THR A 141 -7.11 7.72 -13.34
N VAL A 142 -7.75 6.80 -12.63
CA VAL A 142 -9.05 6.24 -13.04
C VAL A 142 -10.13 6.83 -12.16
N LEU A 143 -11.06 7.55 -12.76
CA LEU A 143 -12.14 8.26 -12.07
C LEU A 143 -13.48 7.66 -12.46
N ARG A 144 -14.34 7.42 -11.46
CA ARG A 144 -15.71 6.96 -11.64
C ARG A 144 -16.69 8.10 -11.38
N PHE A 145 -17.60 8.33 -12.32
CA PHE A 145 -18.63 9.36 -12.24
C PHE A 145 -20.03 8.77 -12.05
N THR A 146 -21.01 9.58 -11.69
CA THR A 146 -22.40 9.11 -11.60
C THR A 146 -23.00 8.78 -12.96
N LYS A 147 -22.48 9.36 -14.05
CA LYS A 147 -22.99 9.16 -15.41
C LYS A 147 -21.89 9.21 -16.48
N PRO A 148 -22.05 8.49 -17.60
CA PRO A 148 -21.08 8.50 -18.70
C PRO A 148 -20.77 9.88 -19.29
N GLU A 149 -21.77 10.75 -19.43
CA GLU A 149 -21.56 12.09 -19.98
C GLU A 149 -20.70 12.98 -19.08
N GLN A 150 -20.71 12.75 -17.76
CA GLN A 150 -19.87 13.48 -16.82
C GLN A 150 -18.40 13.04 -16.93
N ALA A 151 -18.14 11.74 -17.10
CA ALA A 151 -16.80 11.23 -17.34
C ALA A 151 -16.21 11.79 -18.63
N ALA A 152 -16.99 11.84 -19.72
CA ALA A 152 -16.57 12.44 -20.97
C ALA A 152 -16.29 13.95 -20.84
N ALA A 153 -17.20 14.70 -20.21
CA ALA A 153 -17.04 16.13 -19.98
C ALA A 153 -15.83 16.45 -19.09
N ALA A 154 -15.57 15.64 -18.06
CA ALA A 154 -14.39 15.77 -17.22
C ALA A 154 -13.10 15.52 -18.02
N GLY A 155 -13.09 14.55 -18.93
CA GLY A 155 -11.96 14.30 -19.83
C GLY A 155 -11.69 15.48 -20.77
N ASP A 156 -12.75 16.06 -21.36
CA ASP A 156 -12.64 17.26 -22.20
C ASP A 156 -12.13 18.46 -21.39
N PHE A 157 -12.61 18.64 -20.16
CA PHE A 157 -12.15 19.69 -19.25
C PHE A 157 -10.65 19.54 -18.94
N LEU A 158 -10.22 18.34 -18.51
CA LEU A 158 -8.85 18.09 -18.12
C LEU A 158 -7.86 18.21 -19.29
N VAL A 159 -8.18 17.68 -20.47
CA VAL A 159 -7.33 17.89 -21.66
C VAL A 159 -7.31 19.36 -22.06
N GLY A 160 -8.41 20.08 -21.86
CA GLY A 160 -8.52 21.51 -22.15
C GLY A 160 -7.78 22.44 -21.17
N LEU A 161 -7.30 21.92 -20.03
CA LEU A 161 -6.48 22.69 -19.09
C LEU A 161 -5.12 22.97 -19.71
N ALA A 162 -4.93 24.18 -20.25
CA ALA A 162 -3.64 24.65 -20.76
C ALA A 162 -3.22 25.91 -20.00
N ASP A 163 -1.93 26.00 -19.67
CA ASP A 163 -1.34 27.24 -19.17
C ASP A 163 -1.36 28.28 -20.30
N PRO A 164 -2.01 29.45 -20.12
CA PRO A 164 -2.02 30.50 -21.15
C PRO A 164 -0.62 31.04 -21.50
N GLU A 165 0.33 30.98 -20.57
CA GLU A 165 1.72 31.38 -20.77
C GLU A 165 2.52 30.29 -21.52
N TYR A 166 2.17 29.02 -21.28
CA TYR A 166 2.81 27.86 -21.87
C TYR A 166 1.79 26.93 -22.56
N PRO A 167 1.13 27.39 -23.64
CA PRO A 167 0.05 26.65 -24.27
C PRO A 167 0.54 25.33 -24.86
N ASP A 168 -0.37 24.37 -24.92
CA ASP A 168 -0.13 23.08 -25.58
C ASP A 168 0.28 23.28 -27.05
N LYS A 169 1.19 22.43 -27.53
CA LYS A 169 1.70 22.45 -28.92
C LYS A 169 0.68 21.94 -29.93
N GLY A 170 -0.32 21.17 -29.47
CA GLY A 170 -1.45 20.77 -30.29
C GLY A 170 -2.06 19.43 -29.89
N PRO A 171 -3.19 19.06 -30.53
CA PRO A 171 -3.86 17.80 -30.28
C PRO A 171 -3.04 16.62 -30.79
N LEU A 172 -3.12 15.50 -30.08
CA LEU A 172 -2.53 14.22 -30.44
C LEU A 172 -3.61 13.15 -30.64
N ARG A 173 -3.20 12.02 -31.24
CA ARG A 173 -4.06 10.85 -31.39
C ARG A 173 -3.36 9.62 -30.83
N ILE A 174 -4.01 8.95 -29.89
CA ILE A 174 -3.51 7.71 -29.32
C ILE A 174 -3.87 6.55 -30.25
N PRO A 175 -2.90 5.74 -30.70
CA PRO A 175 -3.17 4.57 -31.54
C PRO A 175 -4.20 3.63 -30.90
N GLY A 176 -5.19 3.16 -31.68
CA GLY A 176 -6.25 2.27 -31.18
C GLY A 176 -7.37 2.95 -30.37
N TYR A 177 -7.22 4.22 -30.00
CA TYR A 177 -8.19 4.96 -29.18
C TYR A 177 -8.71 6.21 -29.92
N PRO A 178 -9.55 6.05 -30.96
CA PRO A 178 -9.94 7.15 -31.84
C PRO A 178 -10.80 8.23 -31.17
N THR A 179 -11.44 7.90 -30.04
CA THR A 179 -12.28 8.80 -29.23
C THR A 179 -11.53 9.40 -28.05
N ALA A 180 -10.31 8.96 -27.75
CA ALA A 180 -9.50 9.60 -26.72
C ALA A 180 -9.13 11.02 -27.15
N LYS A 181 -9.07 11.92 -26.18
CA LYS A 181 -8.54 13.27 -26.33
C LYS A 181 -7.13 13.28 -25.78
N ALA A 182 -6.20 13.86 -26.52
CA ALA A 182 -4.82 13.98 -26.07
C ALA A 182 -4.22 15.27 -26.62
N ALA A 183 -3.25 15.82 -25.90
CA ALA A 183 -2.50 17.00 -26.32
C ALA A 183 -1.02 16.87 -25.94
N LEU A 184 -0.17 17.48 -26.76
CA LEU A 184 1.25 17.66 -26.47
C LEU A 184 1.42 18.95 -25.67
N THR A 185 1.95 18.87 -24.46
CA THR A 185 2.18 20.05 -23.64
C THR A 185 3.35 20.89 -24.17
N SER A 186 3.50 22.10 -23.64
CA SER A 186 4.67 22.94 -23.89
C SER A 186 6.00 22.29 -23.48
N LEU A 187 5.96 21.39 -22.48
CA LEU A 187 7.09 20.63 -21.93
C LEU A 187 7.34 19.29 -22.62
N GLU A 188 6.74 19.04 -23.79
CA GLU A 188 6.85 17.76 -24.53
C GLU A 188 6.22 16.53 -23.82
N SER A 189 5.44 16.75 -22.76
CA SER A 189 4.64 15.72 -22.10
C SER A 189 3.35 15.44 -22.88
N VAL A 190 2.79 14.23 -22.71
CA VAL A 190 1.48 13.85 -23.23
C VAL A 190 0.48 13.83 -22.08
N LYS A 191 -0.59 14.63 -22.19
CA LYS A 191 -1.78 14.48 -21.35
C LYS A 191 -2.93 13.91 -22.17
N ALA A 192 -3.71 13.03 -21.57
CA ALA A 192 -4.80 12.37 -22.29
C ALA A 192 -5.98 11.98 -21.40
N GLY A 193 -7.17 12.04 -21.97
CA GLY A 193 -8.42 11.56 -21.38
C GLY A 193 -9.12 10.58 -22.30
N TYR A 194 -9.49 9.43 -21.77
CA TYR A 194 -10.34 8.44 -22.44
C TYR A 194 -11.52 8.06 -21.54
N ALA A 195 -12.74 8.40 -21.97
CA ALA A 195 -13.95 8.02 -21.26
C ALA A 195 -14.56 6.75 -21.83
N GLN A 196 -14.94 5.82 -20.95
CA GLN A 196 -15.63 4.57 -21.29
C GLN A 196 -16.65 4.24 -20.21
N GLY A 197 -17.93 4.23 -20.57
CA GLY A 197 -19.00 4.11 -19.57
C GLY A 197 -18.95 5.30 -18.61
N ASP A 198 -19.12 5.03 -17.32
CA ASP A 198 -19.02 5.99 -16.22
C ASP A 198 -17.57 6.23 -15.74
N TYR A 199 -16.56 5.68 -16.43
CA TYR A 199 -15.15 5.84 -16.10
C TYR A 199 -14.43 6.82 -17.03
N LEU A 200 -13.52 7.60 -16.45
CA LEU A 200 -12.50 8.38 -17.14
C LEU A 200 -11.12 7.83 -16.78
N TYR A 201 -10.35 7.47 -17.79
CA TYR A 201 -8.92 7.17 -17.70
C TYR A 201 -8.16 8.43 -18.09
N TRP A 202 -7.56 9.07 -17.10
CA TRP A 202 -6.73 10.27 -17.25
C TRP A 202 -5.25 9.88 -17.15
N LEU A 203 -4.44 10.42 -18.05
CA LEU A 203 -3.01 10.11 -18.12
C LEU A 203 -2.18 11.39 -18.21
N HIS A 204 -1.04 11.38 -17.52
CA HIS A 204 0.07 12.29 -17.75
C HIS A 204 1.32 11.45 -17.98
N LEU A 205 2.02 11.67 -19.09
CA LEU A 205 3.25 10.96 -19.43
C LEU A 205 4.33 11.95 -19.86
N GLU A 206 5.53 11.79 -19.32
CA GLU A 206 6.68 12.63 -19.64
C GLU A 206 7.96 11.78 -19.67
N ASP A 207 8.96 12.23 -20.41
CA ASP A 207 10.29 11.63 -20.42
C ASP A 207 11.33 12.75 -20.46
N ASP A 208 11.84 13.14 -19.29
CA ASP A 208 12.66 14.34 -19.12
C ASP A 208 14.14 14.17 -19.52
N LEU A 209 14.56 12.93 -19.83
CA LEU A 209 15.96 12.63 -20.15
C LEU A 209 16.17 12.38 -21.65
N THR A 210 15.20 11.77 -22.31
CA THR A 210 15.22 11.66 -23.76
C THR A 210 14.58 12.91 -24.32
N VAL A 211 15.25 13.63 -25.22
CA VAL A 211 14.52 14.52 -26.13
C VAL A 211 13.90 13.58 -27.15
N PRO A 212 12.62 13.20 -27.05
CA PRO A 212 12.07 12.19 -27.92
C PRO A 212 12.05 12.77 -29.34
N ASP A 213 12.23 11.94 -30.37
CA ASP A 213 11.98 12.33 -31.76
C ASP A 213 10.45 12.49 -31.97
N GLY A 214 9.88 13.52 -31.35
CA GLY A 214 8.44 13.75 -31.23
C GLY A 214 7.72 12.80 -30.26
N PRO A 215 6.38 12.93 -30.12
CA PRO A 215 5.60 12.28 -29.06
C PRO A 215 5.37 10.78 -29.25
N GLY A 216 5.97 10.14 -30.27
CA GLY A 216 5.64 8.76 -30.67
C GLY A 216 5.80 7.74 -29.55
N ALA A 217 6.93 7.79 -28.83
CA ALA A 217 7.19 6.86 -27.72
C ALA A 217 6.20 7.02 -26.56
N LEU A 218 5.82 8.27 -26.23
CA LEU A 218 4.82 8.57 -25.20
C LEU A 218 3.41 8.17 -25.65
N LEU A 219 3.07 8.29 -26.94
CA LEU A 219 1.79 7.80 -27.48
C LEU A 219 1.69 6.27 -27.45
N ASP A 220 2.79 5.56 -27.72
CA ASP A 220 2.85 4.11 -27.58
C ASP A 220 2.77 3.66 -26.10
N MET A 221 3.31 4.45 -25.18
CA MET A 221 3.14 4.23 -23.74
C MET A 221 1.70 4.51 -23.30
N ALA A 222 1.09 5.62 -23.72
CA ALA A 222 -0.30 5.95 -23.41
C ALA A 222 -1.27 4.86 -23.89
N LYS A 223 -1.01 4.29 -25.08
CA LYS A 223 -1.74 3.12 -25.56
C LYS A 223 -1.62 1.93 -24.60
N ARG A 224 -0.39 1.59 -24.17
CA ARG A 224 -0.14 0.47 -23.26
C ARG A 224 -0.82 0.66 -21.91
N VAL A 225 -0.76 1.87 -21.34
CA VAL A 225 -1.45 2.22 -20.10
C VAL A 225 -2.96 2.00 -20.26
N LEU A 226 -3.57 2.55 -21.32
CA LEU A 226 -4.99 2.39 -21.58
C LEU A 226 -5.39 0.92 -21.79
N ASP A 227 -4.63 0.16 -22.60
CA ASP A 227 -4.89 -1.26 -22.84
C ASP A 227 -4.92 -2.04 -21.52
N LYS A 228 -3.91 -1.82 -20.66
CA LYS A 228 -3.76 -2.52 -19.39
C LYS A 228 -4.80 -2.08 -18.36
N ALA A 229 -5.04 -0.78 -18.20
CA ALA A 229 -5.99 -0.24 -17.24
C ALA A 229 -7.43 -0.70 -17.55
N ILE A 230 -7.83 -0.66 -18.83
CA ILE A 230 -9.17 -1.10 -19.26
C ILE A 230 -9.33 -2.61 -19.08
N ASP A 231 -8.29 -3.40 -19.38
CA ASP A 231 -8.34 -4.85 -19.19
C ASP A 231 -8.47 -5.22 -17.71
N SER A 232 -7.66 -4.62 -16.83
CA SER A 232 -7.69 -4.92 -15.39
C SER A 232 -8.99 -4.45 -14.71
N MET A 233 -9.61 -3.36 -15.20
CA MET A 233 -10.89 -2.86 -14.69
C MET A 233 -12.11 -3.65 -15.18
N ARG A 234 -11.97 -4.62 -16.09
CA ARG A 234 -13.10 -5.34 -16.69
C ARG A 234 -13.97 -6.07 -15.65
N ASP A 235 -13.33 -6.66 -14.65
CA ASP A 235 -13.99 -7.49 -13.65
C ASP A 235 -14.34 -6.71 -12.36
N TYR A 236 -13.93 -5.44 -12.27
CA TYR A 236 -14.29 -4.58 -11.15
C TYR A 236 -15.80 -4.38 -11.10
N GLN A 237 -16.39 -4.69 -9.95
CA GLN A 237 -17.82 -4.49 -9.68
C GLN A 237 -18.00 -3.24 -8.80
N PRO A 238 -18.37 -2.10 -9.38
CA PRO A 238 -18.59 -0.89 -8.63
C PRO A 238 -19.71 -1.05 -7.60
N THR A 239 -19.57 -0.42 -6.45
CA THR A 239 -20.68 -0.34 -5.48
C THR A 239 -21.82 0.50 -6.07
N PRO A 240 -23.07 0.02 -6.05
CA PRO A 240 -24.23 0.81 -6.45
C PRO A 240 -24.34 2.11 -5.63
N LEU A 241 -24.82 3.19 -6.25
CA LEU A 241 -24.89 4.51 -5.61
C LEU A 241 -25.70 4.52 -4.30
N ASP A 242 -26.78 3.74 -4.25
CA ASP A 242 -27.66 3.57 -3.09
C ASP A 242 -27.07 2.66 -2.00
N GLN A 243 -25.89 2.08 -2.24
CA GLN A 243 -25.16 1.19 -1.33
C GLN A 243 -23.78 1.73 -0.95
N LEU A 244 -23.42 2.93 -1.41
CA LEU A 244 -22.18 3.59 -1.02
C LEU A 244 -22.19 3.99 0.46
N ALA A 245 -23.35 4.35 1.02
CA ALA A 245 -23.43 4.76 2.42
C ALA A 245 -23.20 3.55 3.35
N GLY A 246 -22.18 3.64 4.19
CA GLY A 246 -21.85 2.62 5.18
C GLY A 246 -21.02 1.46 4.65
N ILE A 247 -20.13 1.72 3.69
CA ILE A 247 -19.09 0.75 3.32
C ILE A 247 -18.22 0.53 4.56
N ALA A 248 -17.98 -0.73 4.92
CA ALA A 248 -17.17 -1.05 6.07
C ALA A 248 -15.71 -0.64 5.81
N ALA A 249 -15.26 0.42 6.49
CA ALA A 249 -13.90 0.93 6.37
C ALA A 249 -12.85 0.13 7.17
N ASP A 250 -13.30 -0.68 8.14
CA ASP A 250 -12.41 -1.50 8.96
C ASP A 250 -13.09 -2.82 9.39
N PRO A 251 -13.43 -3.71 8.44
CA PRO A 251 -14.10 -4.98 8.75
C PRO A 251 -13.25 -5.94 9.59
N ASP A 252 -11.93 -5.74 9.63
CA ASP A 252 -10.95 -6.59 10.32
C ASP A 252 -10.39 -5.97 11.62
N ASP A 253 -10.92 -4.82 12.06
CA ASP A 253 -10.46 -4.06 13.22
C ASP A 253 -8.94 -3.76 13.20
N LEU A 254 -8.36 -3.61 12.01
CA LEU A 254 -6.93 -3.36 11.82
C LEU A 254 -6.64 -1.87 11.63
N LEU A 255 -7.47 -1.14 10.88
CA LEU A 255 -7.33 0.30 10.69
C LEU A 255 -7.54 1.08 11.99
N GLY A 256 -8.41 0.60 12.88
CA GLY A 256 -8.60 1.13 14.22
C GLY A 256 -7.35 1.00 15.11
N ARG A 257 -6.43 0.09 14.77
CA ARG A 257 -5.17 -0.17 15.47
C ARG A 257 -3.96 0.56 14.88
N THR A 258 -4.17 1.45 13.91
CA THR A 258 -3.14 2.37 13.42
C THR A 258 -3.16 3.66 14.24
N LEU A 259 -2.04 4.37 14.28
CA LEU A 259 -2.04 5.76 14.72
C LEU A 259 -2.92 6.58 13.76
N PRO A 260 -3.92 7.32 14.27
CA PRO A 260 -4.76 8.15 13.41
C PRO A 260 -3.98 9.39 12.96
N PRO A 261 -4.37 9.99 11.82
CA PRO A 261 -3.95 11.35 11.53
C PRO A 261 -4.46 12.33 12.60
N GLY A 262 -4.03 13.60 12.51
CA GLY A 262 -4.46 14.63 13.45
C GLY A 262 -5.99 14.70 13.61
N LYS A 263 -6.49 15.14 14.78
CA LYS A 263 -7.92 15.13 15.10
C LYS A 263 -8.76 15.79 13.99
N GLY A 264 -9.72 15.03 13.45
CA GLY A 264 -10.63 15.50 12.40
C GLY A 264 -10.04 15.52 10.99
N GLN A 265 -8.79 15.08 10.83
CA GLN A 265 -8.19 14.85 9.51
C GLN A 265 -8.54 13.44 9.04
N ILE A 266 -8.75 13.32 7.74
CA ILE A 266 -8.71 12.07 7.00
C ILE A 266 -7.68 12.31 5.89
N TRP A 267 -6.89 11.30 5.55
CA TRP A 267 -5.95 11.38 4.42
C TRP A 267 -6.48 10.58 3.24
N ALA A 268 -6.17 11.01 2.01
CA ALA A 268 -6.58 10.32 0.79
C ALA A 268 -5.97 8.90 0.64
N ILE A 269 -5.01 8.56 1.49
CA ILE A 269 -4.35 7.25 1.57
C ILE A 269 -4.73 6.50 2.85
N GLU A 270 -5.66 7.02 3.65
CA GLU A 270 -6.11 6.36 4.86
C GLU A 270 -7.12 5.25 4.54
N GLY A 271 -6.83 4.03 4.94
CA GLY A 271 -7.74 2.91 4.71
C GLY A 271 -7.15 1.54 4.92
N LEU A 272 -7.92 0.53 4.53
CA LEU A 272 -7.57 -0.88 4.63
C LEU A 272 -7.43 -1.45 3.21
N TYR A 273 -6.24 -1.96 2.91
CA TYR A 273 -5.81 -2.36 1.59
C TYR A 273 -5.58 -3.87 1.55
N GLY A 274 -5.97 -4.50 0.45
CA GLY A 274 -5.43 -5.79 0.07
C GLY A 274 -3.97 -5.64 -0.36
N PRO A 275 -3.27 -6.78 -0.57
CA PRO A 275 -1.84 -6.76 -0.85
C PRO A 275 -1.50 -6.09 -2.17
N HIS A 276 -2.39 -6.08 -3.18
CA HIS A 276 -2.11 -5.47 -4.47
C HIS A 276 -2.20 -3.94 -4.39
N ALA A 277 -3.31 -3.37 -3.90
CA ALA A 277 -3.43 -1.91 -3.78
C ALA A 277 -2.40 -1.32 -2.79
N ALA A 278 -2.04 -2.05 -1.73
CA ALA A 278 -1.02 -1.61 -0.79
C ALA A 278 0.34 -1.39 -1.44
N LEU A 279 0.68 -2.13 -2.51
CA LEU A 279 1.93 -1.94 -3.24
C LEU A 279 2.01 -0.59 -3.95
N ALA A 280 0.88 0.04 -4.29
CA ALA A 280 0.90 1.38 -4.90
C ALA A 280 1.51 2.42 -3.93
N LEU A 281 1.32 2.23 -2.62
CA LEU A 281 1.82 3.13 -1.57
C LEU A 281 3.33 2.99 -1.32
N ASP A 282 3.96 1.95 -1.85
CA ASP A 282 5.37 1.61 -1.64
C ASP A 282 6.28 2.26 -2.70
N ASP A 283 7.46 2.74 -2.31
CA ASP A 283 8.42 3.40 -3.23
C ASP A 283 9.03 2.40 -4.23
N ARG A 284 9.17 1.12 -3.88
CA ARG A 284 9.75 0.05 -4.72
C ARG A 284 8.84 -1.18 -4.76
N PRO A 285 7.68 -1.08 -5.41
CA PRO A 285 6.63 -2.10 -5.37
C PRO A 285 7.07 -3.49 -5.84
N ALA A 286 8.12 -3.61 -6.66
CA ALA A 286 8.65 -4.92 -7.06
C ALA A 286 9.32 -5.68 -5.90
N VAL A 287 10.00 -4.98 -5.00
CA VAL A 287 10.64 -5.57 -3.80
C VAL A 287 9.55 -5.99 -2.82
N SER A 288 8.64 -5.07 -2.51
CA SER A 288 7.54 -5.30 -1.57
C SER A 288 6.58 -6.37 -2.05
N ARG A 289 6.30 -6.48 -3.35
CA ARG A 289 5.46 -7.57 -3.91
C ARG A 289 6.02 -8.93 -3.58
N ARG A 290 7.32 -9.12 -3.82
CA ARG A 290 7.98 -10.39 -3.52
C ARG A 290 7.92 -10.71 -2.02
N ALA A 291 8.15 -9.71 -1.18
CA ALA A 291 8.04 -9.87 0.27
C ALA A 291 6.62 -10.26 0.70
N PHE A 292 5.61 -9.59 0.14
CA PHE A 292 4.20 -9.87 0.43
C PHE A 292 3.83 -11.30 0.07
N ASP A 293 4.25 -11.78 -1.11
CA ASP A 293 4.01 -13.15 -1.56
C ASP A 293 4.72 -14.19 -0.66
N GLU A 294 5.99 -13.97 -0.33
CA GLU A 294 6.80 -14.92 0.47
C GLU A 294 6.33 -14.99 1.94
N ASP A 295 5.95 -13.84 2.52
CA ASP A 295 5.55 -13.69 3.92
C ASP A 295 4.03 -13.77 4.13
N GLY A 296 3.27 -13.91 3.05
CA GLY A 296 1.81 -14.03 3.09
C GLY A 296 1.15 -12.80 3.70
N VAL A 297 1.54 -11.61 3.23
CA VAL A 297 0.84 -10.37 3.57
C VAL A 297 -0.52 -10.40 2.89
N ASP A 298 -1.59 -10.35 3.67
CA ASP A 298 -2.97 -10.44 3.16
C ASP A 298 -3.79 -9.17 3.40
N LEU A 299 -3.31 -8.26 4.26
CA LEU A 299 -4.03 -7.06 4.64
C LEU A 299 -3.05 -5.99 5.14
N VAL A 300 -3.25 -4.74 4.72
CA VAL A 300 -2.45 -3.59 5.14
C VAL A 300 -3.37 -2.46 5.56
N ALA A 301 -3.25 -2.00 6.80
CA ALA A 301 -3.91 -0.78 7.24
C ALA A 301 -2.94 0.39 7.15
N HIS A 302 -3.38 1.50 6.57
CA HIS A 302 -2.56 2.70 6.41
C HIS A 302 -3.29 3.92 6.96
N ALA A 303 -2.62 4.66 7.84
CA ALA A 303 -3.06 5.95 8.38
C ALA A 303 -1.84 6.83 8.68
N LEU A 304 -1.64 7.33 9.90
CA LEU A 304 -0.37 7.96 10.30
C LEU A 304 0.77 6.93 10.42
N SER A 305 0.41 5.66 10.62
CA SER A 305 1.28 4.50 10.62
C SER A 305 0.76 3.43 9.64
N GLY A 306 1.65 2.61 9.11
CA GLY A 306 1.30 1.38 8.40
C GLY A 306 1.21 0.19 9.36
N VAL A 307 0.29 -0.73 9.13
CA VAL A 307 0.25 -2.04 9.81
C VAL A 307 0.00 -3.13 8.79
N TYR A 308 0.95 -4.04 8.65
CA TYR A 308 0.91 -5.17 7.72
C TYR A 308 0.54 -6.45 8.50
N ARG A 309 -0.45 -7.19 8.02
CA ARG A 309 -0.80 -8.52 8.54
C ARG A 309 -0.10 -9.59 7.71
N THR A 310 0.82 -10.32 8.33
CA THR A 310 1.56 -11.42 7.68
C THR A 310 0.95 -12.78 8.07
N ARG A 311 1.39 -13.85 7.41
CA ARG A 311 0.95 -15.22 7.71
C ARG A 311 1.16 -15.60 9.18
N ASP A 312 2.32 -15.27 9.74
CA ASP A 312 2.76 -15.71 11.06
C ASP A 312 3.88 -14.81 11.62
N SER A 313 4.26 -15.01 12.88
CA SER A 313 5.28 -14.16 13.51
C SER A 313 6.67 -14.28 12.89
N ALA A 314 7.03 -15.44 12.32
CA ALA A 314 8.29 -15.58 11.62
C ALA A 314 8.30 -14.82 10.29
N ALA A 315 7.15 -14.77 9.61
CA ALA A 315 6.92 -13.95 8.43
C ALA A 315 7.01 -12.45 8.74
N ALA A 316 6.42 -12.00 9.86
CA ALA A 316 6.58 -10.61 10.32
C ALA A 316 8.07 -10.23 10.50
N GLN A 317 8.89 -11.10 11.09
CA GLN A 317 10.33 -10.83 11.24
C GLN A 317 11.08 -10.77 9.90
N ARG A 318 10.73 -11.63 8.93
CA ARG A 318 11.34 -11.61 7.60
C ARG A 318 10.97 -10.34 6.84
N LEU A 319 9.70 -9.95 6.87
CA LEU A 319 9.21 -8.73 6.23
C LEU A 319 9.96 -7.49 6.75
N ILE A 320 10.16 -7.39 8.07
CA ILE A 320 10.96 -6.33 8.67
C ILE A 320 12.40 -6.32 8.13
N GLY A 321 13.02 -7.50 7.98
CA GLY A 321 14.35 -7.61 7.39
C GLY A 321 14.40 -7.06 5.97
N THR A 322 13.42 -7.43 5.13
CA THR A 322 13.31 -6.96 3.76
C THR A 322 13.16 -5.44 3.68
N PHE A 323 12.27 -4.84 4.47
CA PHE A 323 12.08 -3.39 4.49
C PHE A 323 13.32 -2.63 4.98
N VAL A 324 14.01 -3.16 6.00
CA VAL A 324 15.27 -2.57 6.49
C VAL A 324 16.35 -2.63 5.41
N ASP A 325 16.48 -3.76 4.71
CA ASP A 325 17.48 -3.94 3.65
C ASP A 325 17.18 -3.04 2.44
N GLU A 326 15.91 -2.87 2.07
CA GLU A 326 15.48 -2.00 0.99
C GLU A 326 15.91 -0.54 1.23
N LEU A 327 15.81 -0.08 2.47
CA LEU A 327 16.14 1.28 2.89
C LEU A 327 17.62 1.48 3.22
N SER A 328 18.45 0.43 3.16
CA SER A 328 19.84 0.45 3.62
C SER A 328 20.76 1.40 2.85
N ASP A 329 20.39 1.81 1.63
CA ASP A 329 21.10 2.82 0.83
C ASP A 329 20.90 4.24 1.40
N ARG A 330 19.69 4.57 1.87
CA ARG A 330 19.28 5.90 2.35
C ARG A 330 19.31 6.04 3.87
N TYR A 331 19.10 4.95 4.60
CA TYR A 331 18.98 4.93 6.06
C TYR A 331 20.09 4.11 6.73
N LYS A 332 20.36 4.43 7.99
CA LYS A 332 21.27 3.68 8.86
C LYS A 332 20.51 3.20 10.12
N PRO A 333 20.87 2.04 10.69
CA PRO A 333 20.28 1.57 11.94
C PRO A 333 20.55 2.52 13.11
N VAL A 334 19.57 2.64 14.00
CA VAL A 334 19.67 3.31 15.31
C VAL A 334 19.02 2.45 16.38
N ASP A 335 19.35 2.72 17.65
CA ASP A 335 18.81 1.96 18.77
C ASP A 335 17.28 2.10 18.87
N ALA A 336 16.62 0.99 19.16
CA ALA A 336 15.20 0.98 19.45
C ALA A 336 14.91 1.66 20.80
N PRO A 337 13.70 2.21 21.00
CA PRO A 337 13.31 2.79 22.29
C PRO A 337 13.34 1.75 23.42
N PRO A 338 13.51 2.17 24.69
CA PRO A 338 13.33 1.30 25.84
C PRO A 338 11.98 0.56 25.79
N GLY A 339 11.95 -0.69 26.25
CA GLY A 339 10.76 -1.55 26.18
C GLY A 339 10.50 -2.18 24.80
N LEU A 340 11.01 -1.61 23.71
CA LEU A 340 10.70 -2.05 22.34
C LEU A 340 11.91 -2.61 21.59
N ALA A 341 12.73 -3.42 22.27
CA ALA A 341 13.99 -3.96 21.73
C ALA A 341 13.83 -4.85 20.49
N THR A 342 12.61 -5.34 20.21
CA THR A 342 12.30 -6.11 19.00
C THR A 342 12.10 -5.22 17.76
N ALA A 343 11.89 -3.92 17.93
CA ALA A 343 11.77 -2.99 16.82
C ALA A 343 13.11 -2.83 16.08
N ARG A 344 13.02 -2.50 14.78
CA ARG A 344 14.15 -2.12 13.94
C ARG A 344 13.99 -0.67 13.54
N CYS A 345 14.82 0.20 14.09
CA CYS A 345 14.74 1.63 13.88
C CYS A 345 15.87 2.13 12.98
N LEU A 346 15.53 3.11 12.15
CA LEU A 346 16.34 3.64 11.07
C LEU A 346 16.35 5.17 11.15
N GLN A 347 17.49 5.78 10.82
CA GLN A 347 17.65 7.22 10.64
C GLN A 347 18.18 7.51 9.24
N LEU A 348 17.64 8.54 8.60
CA LEU A 348 18.10 9.00 7.30
C LEU A 348 19.58 9.41 7.35
N LYS A 349 20.37 9.00 6.36
CA LYS A 349 21.82 9.30 6.31
C LYS A 349 22.09 10.77 5.99
N ASP A 350 21.31 11.36 5.09
CA ASP A 350 21.43 12.76 4.68
C ASP A 350 20.15 13.54 4.99
N GLU A 351 20.18 14.33 6.06
CA GLU A 351 19.04 15.11 6.52
C GLU A 351 18.86 16.45 5.80
N LYS A 352 19.82 16.88 4.96
CA LYS A 352 19.86 18.27 4.46
C LYS A 352 18.85 18.58 3.36
N ASN A 353 18.39 17.56 2.62
CA ASN A 353 17.44 17.68 1.51
C ASN A 353 16.31 16.64 1.61
N ALA A 354 15.94 16.26 2.84
CA ALA A 354 15.01 15.16 3.05
C ALA A 354 13.57 15.55 2.69
N VAL A 355 13.01 14.90 1.67
CA VAL A 355 11.56 14.88 1.37
C VAL A 355 10.86 13.75 2.14
N ALA A 356 11.63 12.79 2.67
CA ALA A 356 11.16 11.65 3.46
C ALA A 356 11.34 11.89 4.97
N ALA A 357 10.60 11.13 5.78
CA ALA A 357 10.70 11.18 7.24
C ALA A 357 12.13 10.87 7.72
N LYS A 358 12.63 11.66 8.67
CA LYS A 358 14.01 11.50 9.18
C LYS A 358 14.24 10.19 9.94
N PHE A 359 13.21 9.69 10.61
CA PHE A 359 13.25 8.46 11.38
C PHE A 359 12.09 7.55 11.03
N MET A 360 12.37 6.25 11.08
CA MET A 360 11.40 5.20 10.85
C MET A 360 11.68 4.01 11.75
N CYS A 361 10.66 3.31 12.21
CA CYS A 361 10.80 2.05 12.92
C CYS A 361 9.79 1.03 12.41
N TYR A 362 10.25 -0.21 12.32
CA TYR A 362 9.42 -1.38 12.12
C TYR A 362 9.27 -2.14 13.43
N LEU A 363 8.04 -2.35 13.88
CA LEU A 363 7.72 -3.01 15.15
C LEU A 363 6.94 -4.31 14.88
N PRO A 364 7.47 -5.47 15.26
CA PRO A 364 6.72 -6.71 15.21
C PRO A 364 5.81 -6.86 16.44
N TYR A 365 4.56 -7.27 16.23
CA TYR A 365 3.66 -7.75 17.27
C TYR A 365 2.90 -8.98 16.76
N GLU A 366 3.21 -10.16 17.31
CA GLU A 366 2.75 -11.45 16.76
C GLU A 366 2.99 -11.54 15.25
N ARG A 367 1.94 -11.64 14.44
CA ARG A 367 1.97 -11.69 12.96
C ARG A 367 1.88 -10.30 12.29
N TYR A 368 1.81 -9.22 13.05
CA TYR A 368 1.69 -7.87 12.53
C TYR A 368 3.05 -7.17 12.51
N VAL A 369 3.28 -6.34 11.49
CA VAL A 369 4.40 -5.40 11.41
C VAL A 369 3.82 -4.00 11.38
N ALA A 370 4.14 -3.19 12.39
CA ALA A 370 3.84 -1.77 12.36
C ALA A 370 5.00 -1.01 11.75
N GLU A 371 4.69 -0.03 10.92
CA GLU A 371 5.64 0.90 10.33
C GLU A 371 5.30 2.31 10.79
N VAL A 372 6.25 2.94 11.48
CA VAL A 372 6.05 4.20 12.18
C VAL A 372 7.15 5.17 11.79
N TYR A 373 6.75 6.39 11.45
CA TYR A 373 7.64 7.44 10.96
C TYR A 373 7.55 8.70 11.82
N ALA A 374 8.64 9.45 11.91
CA ALA A 374 8.64 10.80 12.47
C ALA A 374 9.88 11.60 12.02
N ASP A 375 9.82 12.93 12.15
CA ASP A 375 10.97 13.81 11.88
C ASP A 375 11.86 14.04 13.11
N GLN A 376 11.37 13.68 14.30
CA GLN A 376 12.08 13.86 15.56
C GLN A 376 12.17 12.52 16.30
N SER A 377 13.34 12.19 16.84
CA SER A 377 13.54 10.92 17.54
C SER A 377 12.66 10.76 18.78
N GLN A 378 12.29 11.86 19.45
CA GLN A 378 11.37 11.81 20.58
C GLN A 378 9.93 11.50 20.12
N ASP A 379 9.50 12.12 19.03
CA ASP A 379 8.18 11.87 18.45
C ASP A 379 8.07 10.41 17.97
N LEU A 380 9.11 9.89 17.32
CA LEU A 380 9.20 8.48 16.92
C LEU A 380 9.02 7.54 18.11
N ARG A 381 9.71 7.79 19.23
CA ARG A 381 9.59 6.99 20.46
C ARG A 381 8.16 6.95 20.98
N GLN A 382 7.50 8.11 20.97
CA GLN A 382 6.12 8.22 21.46
C GLN A 382 5.12 7.54 20.57
N ARG A 383 5.24 7.75 19.25
CA ARG A 383 4.44 7.03 18.24
C ARG A 383 4.64 5.52 18.33
N LEU A 384 5.87 5.04 18.45
CA LEU A 384 6.17 3.61 18.51
C LEU A 384 5.59 2.96 19.77
N SER A 385 5.68 3.64 20.92
CA SER A 385 5.06 3.20 22.18
C SER A 385 3.54 3.09 22.05
N ALA A 386 2.91 4.14 21.52
CA ALA A 386 1.46 4.14 21.30
C ALA A 386 1.02 3.07 20.28
N GLN A 387 1.80 2.88 19.21
CA GLN A 387 1.52 1.86 18.20
C GLN A 387 1.63 0.43 18.77
N TYR A 388 2.58 0.17 19.67
CA TYR A 388 2.63 -1.09 20.40
C TYR A 388 1.35 -1.30 21.22
N GLU A 389 0.94 -0.30 22.00
CA GLU A 389 -0.28 -0.39 22.83
C GLU A 389 -1.55 -0.59 22.00
N LEU A 390 -1.66 0.03 20.82
CA LEU A 390 -2.79 -0.17 19.90
C LEU A 390 -2.86 -1.62 19.37
N LEU A 391 -1.74 -2.23 19.01
CA LEU A 391 -1.69 -3.63 18.57
C LEU A 391 -1.94 -4.60 19.73
N ALA A 392 -1.40 -4.28 20.89
CA ALA A 392 -1.53 -5.09 22.09
C ALA A 392 -2.85 -4.86 22.85
N TYR A 393 -3.68 -3.91 22.42
CA TYR A 393 -4.94 -3.57 23.07
C TYR A 393 -5.87 -4.78 23.18
N GLY A 394 -6.33 -5.05 24.41
CA GLY A 394 -7.10 -6.25 24.77
C GLY A 394 -6.26 -7.46 25.18
N HIS A 395 -4.93 -7.36 25.10
CA HIS A 395 -3.96 -8.42 25.44
C HIS A 395 -2.90 -7.99 26.48
N ILE A 396 -2.84 -6.70 26.83
CA ILE A 396 -1.99 -6.11 27.88
C ILE A 396 -2.72 -5.93 29.21
#